data_AF-A0A9J8AJH4-F1
#
_entry.id   AF-A0A9J8AJH4-F1
#
_cell.length_a   1.000
_cell.length_b   1.000
_cell.length_c   1.000
_cell.angle_alpha   90.00
_cell.angle_beta   90.00
_cell.angle_gamma   90.00
#
_symmetry.space_group_name_H-M   'P 1'
#
loop_
_entity.id
_entity.type
_entity.pdbx_description
1 polymer ?
#
loop_
_entity_poly.entity_id
_entity_poly.type
_entity_poly.pdbx_seq_one_letter_code
_entity_poly.pdbx_strand_id
1 'polypeptide(L)'
;MSEQMRIMRSKELPEELRDRIVARHRSGQGYKKNSAALKVPKSTVASIILKWKTFGTTRSLPRAGRLAKLSYRGRRALVREVKKNPKITVAELQRCSREMGESCRKSTITAALHQSGLYGRVA
;
A
#
# COMPACT_ATOMS: atom_id res chain seq x y z
N MET A 1 16.77 18.06 29.51
CA MET A 1 17.42 17.81 28.20
C MET A 1 16.37 17.32 27.22
N SER A 2 15.61 18.21 26.57
CA SER A 2 14.64 17.79 25.54
C SER A 2 15.33 17.78 24.19
N GLU A 3 15.57 16.57 23.69
CA GLU A 3 16.07 16.30 22.35
C GLU A 3 15.13 16.96 21.32
N GLN A 4 15.64 17.98 20.62
CA GLN A 4 14.86 18.69 19.62
C GLN A 4 14.80 17.84 18.34
N MET A 5 13.66 17.18 18.10
CA MET A 5 13.43 16.49 16.83
C MET A 5 13.22 17.51 15.70
N ARG A 6 14.24 17.69 14.86
CA ARG A 6 14.16 18.48 13.62
C ARG A 6 13.15 17.83 12.66
N ILE A 7 12.00 18.47 12.46
CA ILE A 7 11.00 18.03 11.49
C ILE A 7 11.55 18.27 10.07
N MET A 8 11.92 17.21 9.37
CA MET A 8 12.32 17.28 7.96
C MET A 8 11.07 17.35 7.07
N ARG A 9 11.06 18.25 6.08
CA ARG A 9 9.89 18.56 5.23
C ARG A 9 9.28 17.38 4.46
N SER A 10 10.02 16.28 4.28
CA SER A 10 9.61 15.10 3.50
C SER A 10 9.44 13.82 4.33
N LYS A 11 9.75 13.85 5.63
CA LYS A 11 9.61 12.69 6.51
C LYS A 11 8.28 12.76 7.27
N GLU A 12 7.67 11.61 7.47
CA GLU A 12 6.48 11.51 8.32
C GLU A 12 6.82 11.90 9.76
N LEU A 13 5.83 12.43 10.48
CA LEU A 13 6.00 12.72 11.90
C LEU A 13 6.17 11.39 12.67
N PRO A 14 7.01 11.38 13.72
CA PRO A 14 7.14 10.24 14.61
C PRO A 14 5.77 9.78 15.13
N GLU A 15 5.58 8.47 15.29
CA GLU A 15 4.32 7.88 15.77
C GLU A 15 3.92 8.47 17.13
N GLU A 16 4.87 8.54 18.06
CA GLU A 16 4.68 9.15 19.39
C GLU A 16 4.13 10.58 19.33
N LEU A 17 4.60 11.37 18.37
CA LEU A 17 4.21 12.77 18.26
C LEU A 17 2.80 12.90 17.67
N ARG A 18 2.40 11.99 16.78
CA ARG A 18 1.02 11.87 16.28
C ARG A 18 0.06 11.43 17.37
N ASP A 19 0.48 10.50 18.22
CA ASP A 19 -0.33 10.03 19.36
C ASP A 19 -0.53 11.14 20.40
N ARG A 20 0.52 11.91 20.70
CA ARG A 20 0.40 13.11 21.56
C ARG A 20 -0.57 14.14 21.00
N ILE A 21 -0.62 14.33 19.68
CA ILE A 21 -1.61 15.22 19.03
C ILE A 21 -3.04 14.71 19.28
N VAL A 22 -3.28 13.41 19.09
CA VAL A 22 -4.60 12.81 19.29
C VAL A 22 -5.00 12.84 20.76
N ALA A 23 -4.10 12.51 21.69
CA ALA A 23 -4.36 12.55 23.13
C ALA A 23 -4.80 13.96 23.59
N ARG A 24 -4.07 15.01 23.16
CA ARG A 24 -4.43 16.41 23.44
C ARG A 24 -5.77 16.81 22.81
N HIS A 25 -6.08 16.31 21.61
CA HIS A 25 -7.37 16.55 20.98
C HIS A 25 -8.52 15.90 21.77
N ARG A 26 -8.33 14.67 22.27
CA ARG A 26 -9.32 13.97 23.12
C ARG A 26 -9.55 14.68 24.44
N SER A 27 -8.53 15.34 25.00
CA SER A 27 -8.67 16.20 26.19
C SER A 27 -9.28 17.58 25.89
N GLY A 28 -9.88 17.79 24.71
CA GLY A 28 -10.56 19.04 24.33
C GLY A 28 -9.64 20.20 23.94
N GLN A 29 -8.34 19.97 23.76
CA GLN A 29 -7.43 21.05 23.34
C GLN A 29 -7.65 21.39 21.86
N GLY A 30 -7.85 22.69 21.58
CA GLY A 30 -8.05 23.20 20.22
C GLY A 30 -6.78 23.15 19.35
N TYR A 31 -6.97 23.17 18.03
CA TYR A 31 -5.89 23.03 17.04
C TYR A 31 -4.72 24.01 17.22
N LYS A 32 -5.01 25.29 17.55
CA LYS A 32 -3.99 26.33 17.76
C LYS A 32 -3.11 26.03 18.99
N LYS A 33 -3.71 25.54 20.08
CA LYS A 33 -2.99 25.18 21.32
C LYS A 33 -2.08 23.98 21.08
N ASN A 34 -2.56 22.97 20.36
CA ASN A 34 -1.77 21.78 20.01
C ASN A 34 -0.59 22.12 19.10
N SER A 35 -0.83 22.98 18.09
CA SER A 35 0.21 23.45 17.17
C SER A 35 1.34 24.18 17.91
N ALA A 36 0.99 25.12 18.80
CA ALA A 36 1.97 25.86 19.59
C ALA A 36 2.77 24.97 20.55
N ALA A 37 2.08 24.08 21.28
CA ALA A 37 2.70 23.20 22.27
C ALA A 37 3.68 22.18 21.65
N LEU A 38 3.35 21.66 20.46
CA LEU A 38 4.14 20.63 19.80
C LEU A 38 5.04 21.18 18.69
N LYS A 39 5.02 22.50 18.45
CA LYS A 39 5.75 23.17 17.36
C LYS A 39 5.49 22.53 15.98
N VAL A 40 4.26 22.07 15.76
CA VAL A 40 3.81 21.47 14.50
C VAL A 40 2.88 22.44 13.78
N PRO A 41 2.95 22.59 12.45
CA PRO A 41 1.99 23.41 11.71
C PRO A 41 0.54 23.00 11.97
N LYS A 42 -0.34 24.00 12.12
CA LYS A 42 -1.79 23.78 12.35
C LYS A 42 -2.42 22.87 11.29
N SER A 43 -2.00 22.98 10.03
CA SER A 43 -2.46 22.13 8.92
C SER A 43 -2.16 20.66 9.18
N THR A 44 -0.93 20.33 9.61
CA THR A 44 -0.52 18.97 9.96
C THR A 44 -1.31 18.41 11.14
N VAL A 45 -1.54 19.22 12.18
CA VAL A 45 -2.40 18.85 13.32
C VAL A 45 -3.81 18.51 12.85
N ALA A 46 -4.38 19.33 11.97
CA ALA A 46 -5.70 19.10 11.40
C ALA A 46 -5.75 17.83 10.54
N SER A 47 -4.76 17.59 9.67
CA SER A 47 -4.67 16.39 8.85
C SER A 47 -4.57 15.11 9.69
N ILE A 48 -3.79 15.13 10.77
CA ILE A 48 -3.66 13.98 11.69
C ILE A 48 -5.00 13.69 12.39
N ILE A 49 -5.67 14.72 12.90
CA ILE A 49 -6.97 14.56 13.57
C ILE A 49 -8.05 14.08 12.61
N LEU A 50 -8.10 14.63 11.39
CA LEU A 50 -9.01 14.19 10.35
C LEU A 50 -8.79 12.71 10.04
N LYS A 51 -7.54 12.31 9.81
CA LYS A 51 -7.18 10.92 9.53
C LYS A 51 -7.57 10.00 10.69
N TRP A 52 -7.30 10.39 11.93
CA TRP A 52 -7.69 9.63 13.11
C TRP A 52 -9.22 9.48 13.23
N LYS A 53 -10.00 10.51 12.93
CA LYS A 53 -11.48 10.43 12.89
C LYS A 53 -11.99 9.48 11.81
N THR A 54 -11.33 9.45 10.64
CA THR A 54 -11.75 8.59 9.51
C THR A 54 -11.34 7.14 9.69
N PHE A 55 -10.11 6.86 10.13
CA PHE A 55 -9.52 5.51 10.12
C PHE A 55 -9.29 4.94 11.52
N GLY A 56 -9.53 5.70 12.59
CA GLY A 56 -9.27 5.29 13.97
C GLY A 56 -7.79 5.15 14.34
N THR A 57 -6.87 5.45 13.43
CA THR A 57 -5.43 5.20 13.58
C THR A 57 -4.59 6.44 13.33
N THR A 58 -3.50 6.57 14.08
CA THR A 58 -2.46 7.61 13.92
C THR A 58 -1.32 7.15 13.01
N ARG A 59 -1.18 5.84 12.82
CA ARG A 59 -0.16 5.21 11.97
C ARG A 59 -0.32 5.64 10.51
N SER A 60 0.79 5.71 9.79
CA SER A 60 0.73 5.95 8.36
C SER A 60 0.24 4.69 7.69
N LEU A 61 -0.69 4.83 6.74
CA LEU A 61 -1.17 3.67 6.01
C LEU A 61 -0.24 3.50 4.81
N PRO A 62 0.11 2.25 4.43
CA PRO A 62 0.82 2.04 3.19
C PRO A 62 0.00 2.66 2.06
N ARG A 63 0.69 3.34 1.13
CA ARG A 63 0.02 3.91 -0.04
C ARG A 63 -0.68 2.79 -0.79
N ALA A 64 -1.93 3.01 -1.18
CA ALA A 64 -2.61 2.12 -2.09
C ALA A 64 -1.80 2.07 -3.40
N GLY A 65 -1.16 0.94 -3.65
CA GLY A 65 -0.47 0.69 -4.91
C GLY A 65 -1.48 0.51 -6.05
N ARG A 66 -0.95 0.39 -7.27
CA ARG A 66 -1.78 0.05 -8.44
C ARG A 66 -2.38 -1.35 -8.27
N LEU A 67 -3.70 -1.48 -8.40
CA LEU A 67 -4.36 -2.78 -8.44
C LEU A 67 -3.84 -3.60 -9.63
N ALA A 68 -3.62 -4.90 -9.38
CA ALA A 68 -3.23 -5.83 -10.44
C ALA A 68 -4.38 -6.03 -11.43
N LYS A 69 -4.05 -6.17 -12.72
CA LYS A 69 -5.04 -6.48 -13.77
C LYS A 69 -5.60 -7.91 -13.66
N LEU A 70 -4.77 -8.85 -13.21
CA LEU A 70 -5.19 -10.23 -12.94
C LEU A 70 -5.78 -10.31 -11.54
N SER A 71 -6.87 -11.05 -11.39
CA SER A 71 -7.40 -11.33 -10.06
C SER A 71 -6.51 -12.35 -9.34
N TYR A 72 -6.68 -12.47 -8.01
CA TYR A 72 -6.02 -13.52 -7.25
C TYR A 72 -6.36 -14.92 -7.79
N ARG A 73 -7.63 -15.14 -8.17
CA ARG A 73 -8.11 -16.41 -8.72
C ARG A 73 -7.51 -16.70 -10.09
N GLY A 74 -7.51 -15.72 -10.99
CA GLY A 74 -6.92 -15.84 -12.33
C GLY A 74 -5.43 -16.13 -12.28
N ARG A 75 -4.67 -15.40 -11.45
CA ARG A 75 -3.25 -15.69 -11.22
C ARG A 75 -3.03 -17.13 -10.73
N ARG A 76 -3.82 -17.59 -9.75
CA ARG A 76 -3.72 -18.96 -9.21
C ARG A 76 -4.05 -20.03 -10.26
N ALA A 77 -5.01 -19.76 -11.15
CA ALA A 77 -5.35 -20.68 -12.24
C ALA A 77 -4.22 -20.78 -13.27
N LEU A 78 -3.62 -19.66 -13.67
CA LEU A 78 -2.46 -19.65 -14.58
C LEU A 78 -1.26 -20.41 -13.99
N VAL A 79 -0.98 -20.21 -12.70
CA VAL A 79 0.08 -20.95 -12.00
C VAL A 79 -0.20 -22.45 -11.96
N ARG A 80 -1.45 -22.87 -11.76
CA ARG A 80 -1.84 -24.28 -11.80
C ARG A 80 -1.66 -24.88 -13.19
N GLU A 81 -2.02 -24.14 -14.23
CA GLU A 81 -1.88 -24.60 -15.61
C GLU A 81 -0.41 -24.80 -16.00
N VAL A 82 0.46 -23.85 -15.63
CA VAL A 82 1.92 -24.00 -15.84
C VAL A 82 2.49 -25.18 -15.07
N LYS A 83 2.03 -25.44 -13.84
CA LYS A 83 2.49 -26.59 -13.06
C LYS A 83 2.04 -27.93 -13.67
N LYS A 84 0.83 -27.98 -14.23
CA LYS A 84 0.31 -29.17 -14.91
C LYS A 84 1.08 -29.43 -16.21
N ASN A 85 1.30 -28.37 -17.00
CA ASN A 85 1.95 -28.43 -18.30
C ASN A 85 3.11 -27.41 -18.36
N PRO A 86 4.33 -27.77 -17.90
CA PRO A 86 5.46 -26.84 -17.83
C PRO A 86 5.94 -26.27 -19.16
N LYS A 87 5.55 -26.87 -20.29
CA LYS A 87 5.88 -26.42 -21.65
C LYS A 87 4.83 -25.48 -22.24
N ILE A 88 3.78 -25.13 -21.50
CA ILE A 88 2.72 -24.25 -21.99
C ILE A 88 3.26 -22.87 -22.35
N THR A 89 2.84 -22.36 -23.50
CA THR A 89 3.27 -21.05 -23.99
C THR A 89 2.48 -19.92 -23.34
N VAL A 90 3.08 -18.72 -23.27
CA VAL A 90 2.37 -17.53 -22.77
C VAL A 90 1.16 -17.19 -23.64
N ALA A 91 1.16 -17.56 -24.92
CA ALA A 91 0.03 -17.37 -25.83
C ALA A 91 -1.17 -18.27 -25.48
N GLU A 92 -0.92 -19.51 -25.08
CA GLU A 92 -1.94 -20.44 -24.57
C GLU A 92 -2.51 -19.95 -23.24
N LEU A 93 -1.65 -19.55 -22.31
CA LEU A 93 -2.07 -18.95 -21.04
C LEU A 93 -2.93 -17.70 -21.25
N GLN A 94 -2.66 -16.92 -22.29
CA GLN A 94 -3.48 -15.77 -22.65
C GLN A 94 -4.88 -16.17 -23.13
N ARG A 95 -5.03 -17.31 -23.81
CA ARG A 95 -6.33 -17.87 -24.19
C ARG A 95 -7.09 -18.34 -22.95
N CYS A 96 -6.45 -19.13 -22.08
CA CYS A 96 -7.04 -19.57 -20.81
C CYS A 96 -7.48 -18.38 -19.93
N SER A 97 -6.67 -17.31 -19.88
CA SER A 97 -7.02 -16.09 -19.15
C SER A 97 -8.29 -15.45 -19.70
N ARG A 98 -8.47 -15.40 -21.02
CA ARG A 98 -9.69 -14.86 -21.64
C ARG A 98 -10.92 -15.73 -21.38
N GLU A 99 -10.77 -17.05 -21.40
CA GLU A 99 -11.84 -17.99 -21.06
C GLU A 99 -12.32 -17.81 -19.62
N MET A 100 -11.42 -17.44 -18.71
CA MET A 100 -11.75 -17.07 -17.33
C MET A 100 -12.34 -15.65 -17.18
N GLY A 101 -12.53 -14.90 -18.27
CA GLY A 101 -13.01 -13.51 -18.25
C GLY A 101 -11.93 -12.46 -17.94
N GLU A 102 -10.66 -12.85 -17.85
CA GLU A 102 -9.54 -11.96 -17.55
C GLU A 102 -8.76 -11.61 -18.82
N SER A 103 -9.13 -10.51 -19.49
CA SER A 103 -8.41 -10.04 -20.68
C SER A 103 -7.08 -9.38 -20.30
N CYS A 104 -6.01 -10.17 -20.29
CA CYS A 104 -4.66 -9.73 -19.96
C CYS A 104 -3.70 -9.75 -21.16
N ARG A 105 -2.72 -8.84 -21.17
CA ARG A 105 -1.60 -8.87 -22.12
C ARG A 105 -0.61 -9.96 -21.71
N LYS A 106 0.16 -10.48 -22.66
CA LYS A 106 1.23 -11.46 -22.41
C LYS A 106 2.20 -10.99 -21.32
N SER A 107 2.59 -9.70 -21.34
CA SER A 107 3.47 -9.11 -20.31
C SER A 107 2.88 -9.17 -18.90
N THR A 108 1.57 -8.99 -18.74
CA THR A 108 0.88 -9.13 -17.45
C THR A 108 0.95 -10.56 -16.93
N ILE A 109 0.77 -11.55 -17.82
CA ILE A 109 0.85 -12.97 -17.49
C ILE A 109 2.27 -13.34 -17.06
N THR A 110 3.29 -12.94 -17.85
CA THR A 110 4.70 -13.17 -17.50
C THR A 110 5.06 -12.53 -16.16
N ALA A 111 4.64 -11.29 -15.91
CA ALA A 111 4.90 -10.63 -14.64
C ALA A 111 4.25 -11.36 -13.45
N ALA A 112 3.04 -11.88 -13.63
CA ALA A 112 2.33 -12.64 -12.59
C ALA A 112 2.98 -14.02 -12.32
N LEU A 113 3.54 -14.66 -13.35
CA LEU A 113 4.32 -15.88 -13.22
C LEU A 113 5.65 -15.62 -12.49
N HIS A 114 6.36 -14.53 -12.83
CA HIS A 114 7.59 -14.13 -12.14
C HIS A 114 7.35 -13.84 -10.65
N GLN A 115 6.24 -13.16 -10.31
CA GLN A 115 5.83 -12.96 -8.91
C GLN A 115 5.56 -14.28 -8.16
N SER A 116 5.33 -15.37 -8.89
CA SER A 116 5.11 -16.71 -8.36
C SER A 116 6.35 -17.60 -8.45
N GLY A 117 7.52 -17.03 -8.81
CA GLY A 117 8.79 -17.76 -8.95
C GLY A 117 8.89 -18.64 -10.21
N LEU A 118 7.95 -18.51 -11.14
CA LEU A 118 7.95 -19.25 -12.40
C LEU A 118 8.58 -18.38 -13.48
N TYR A 119 9.87 -18.60 -13.69
CA TYR A 119 10.64 -17.96 -14.74
C TYR A 119 10.61 -18.80 -16.02
N GLY A 120 10.74 -18.16 -17.18
CA GLY A 120 10.94 -18.88 -18.43
C GLY A 120 12.15 -19.80 -18.29
N ARG A 121 12.08 -21.01 -18.85
CA ARG A 121 13.27 -21.84 -19.01
C ARG A 121 14.22 -21.10 -19.95
N VAL A 122 15.31 -20.58 -19.41
CA VAL A 122 16.54 -20.40 -20.19
C VAL A 122 16.94 -21.82 -20.60
N ALA A 123 17.04 -22.04 -21.92
CA ALA A 123 17.48 -23.31 -22.48
C ALA A 123 18.89 -23.66 -21.97
#